data_AF-A0A7X5FF54-F1
#
_entry.id   AF-A0A7X5FF54-F1
#
_cell.length_a   1.000
_cell.length_b   1.000
_cell.length_c   1.000
_cell.angle_alpha   90.00
_cell.angle_beta   90.00
_cell.angle_gamma   90.00
#
_symmetry.space_group_name_H-M   'P 1'
#
loop_
_entity.id
_entity.type
_entity.pdbx_description
1 polymer ?
#
loop_
_entity_poly.entity_id
_entity_poly.type
_entity_poly.pdbx_seq_one_letter_code
_entity_poly.pdbx_strand_id
1 'polypeptide(L)'
;MSRKNTITARQKKLKEAFLEQLKRTPTIETACQKVSVSRATVYRWINSNKRFEKKVDEALAEGRTFMSDIAENQLFSLIGDKKIEAIRLYLSTHNARYSNKLEVSGSVSRDEPLTKEQKKLIREALKLSSLRNHVKEKKKK
;
A
#
# COMPACT_ATOMS: atom_id res chain seq x y z
N MET A 1 -30.58 28.45 -21.92
CA MET A 1 -29.81 27.21 -21.66
C MET A 1 -30.77 26.07 -21.33
N SER A 2 -30.58 24.87 -21.91
CA SER A 2 -31.41 23.70 -21.63
C SER A 2 -31.20 23.20 -20.18
N ARG A 3 -32.27 22.73 -19.53
CA ARG A 3 -32.28 22.23 -18.14
C ARG A 3 -31.23 21.14 -17.88
N LYS A 4 -30.93 20.32 -18.90
CA LYS A 4 -29.87 19.29 -18.84
C LYS A 4 -28.48 19.90 -18.65
N ASN A 5 -28.17 20.99 -19.36
CA ASN A 5 -26.84 21.62 -19.34
C ASN A 5 -26.53 22.23 -17.96
N THR A 6 -27.54 22.80 -17.30
CA THR A 6 -27.41 23.36 -15.94
C THR A 6 -27.11 22.27 -14.90
N ILE A 7 -27.77 21.11 -15.03
CA ILE A 7 -27.54 19.96 -14.12
C ILE A 7 -26.12 19.42 -14.29
N THR A 8 -25.67 19.24 -15.53
CA THR A 8 -24.31 18.74 -15.80
C THR A 8 -23.24 19.69 -15.31
N ALA A 9 -23.42 21.00 -15.48
CA ALA A 9 -22.50 22.01 -14.97
C ALA A 9 -22.41 21.96 -13.44
N ARG A 10 -23.56 21.87 -12.74
CA ARG A 10 -23.60 21.73 -11.28
C ARG A 10 -22.89 20.46 -10.81
N GLN A 11 -23.16 19.31 -11.44
CA GLN A 11 -22.51 18.05 -11.09
C GLN A 11 -20.99 18.11 -11.31
N LYS A 12 -20.53 18.75 -12.40
CA LYS A 12 -19.10 18.94 -12.66
C LYS A 12 -18.43 19.74 -11.53
N LYS A 13 -19.02 20.86 -11.13
CA LYS A 13 -18.51 21.69 -10.03
C LYS A 13 -18.45 20.93 -8.70
N LEU A 14 -19.49 20.14 -8.38
CA LEU A 14 -19.51 19.32 -7.17
C LEU A 14 -18.46 18.21 -7.20
N LYS A 15 -18.24 17.56 -8.35
CA LYS A 15 -17.19 16.57 -8.53
C LYS A 15 -15.80 17.16 -8.33
N GLU A 16 -15.54 18.34 -8.90
CA GLU A 16 -14.27 19.04 -8.75
C GLU A 16 -14.03 19.47 -7.29
N ALA A 17 -15.03 20.08 -6.64
CA ALA A 17 -14.95 20.45 -5.23
C ALA A 17 -14.72 19.24 -4.31
N PHE A 18 -15.38 18.12 -4.61
CA PHE A 18 -15.19 16.86 -3.87
C PHE A 18 -13.77 16.31 -3.99
N LEU A 19 -13.20 16.32 -5.20
CA LEU A 19 -11.82 15.87 -5.43
C LEU A 19 -10.81 16.78 -4.70
N GLU A 20 -10.97 18.10 -4.78
CA GLU A 20 -10.10 19.04 -4.04
C GLU A 20 -10.20 18.84 -2.53
N GLN A 21 -11.40 18.55 -2.02
CA GLN A 21 -11.56 18.27 -0.60
C GLN A 21 -10.90 16.94 -0.19
N LEU A 22 -10.91 15.92 -1.05
CA LEU A 22 -10.24 14.65 -0.77
C LEU A 22 -8.72 14.77 -0.67
N LYS A 23 -8.11 15.65 -1.46
CA LYS A 23 -6.67 15.95 -1.37
C LYS A 23 -6.26 16.59 -0.04
N ARG A 24 -7.21 17.15 0.71
CA ARG A 24 -6.96 17.74 2.04
C ARG A 24 -7.42 16.84 3.18
N THR A 25 -8.52 16.12 2.99
CA THR A 25 -9.08 15.19 3.96
C THR A 25 -9.44 13.90 3.22
N PRO A 26 -8.56 12.87 3.23
CA PRO A 26 -8.71 11.64 2.44
C PRO A 26 -9.77 10.67 3.02
N THR A 27 -10.91 11.21 3.44
CA THR A 27 -12.05 10.47 3.98
C THR A 27 -13.28 10.85 3.17
N ILE A 28 -13.90 9.86 2.51
CA ILE A 28 -15.08 10.07 1.66
C ILE A 28 -16.21 10.77 2.43
N GLU A 29 -16.48 10.35 3.67
CA GLU A 29 -17.56 10.91 4.50
C GLU A 29 -17.34 12.40 4.79
N THR A 30 -16.17 12.76 5.30
CA THR A 30 -15.82 14.16 5.59
C THR A 30 -15.82 15.03 4.34
N ALA A 31 -15.32 14.52 3.21
CA ALA A 31 -15.35 15.24 1.95
C ALA A 31 -16.78 15.44 1.42
N CYS A 32 -17.65 14.42 1.56
CA CYS A 32 -19.07 14.50 1.23
C CYS A 32 -19.79 15.57 2.05
N GLN A 33 -19.55 15.60 3.37
CA GLN A 33 -20.14 16.57 4.29
C GLN A 33 -19.70 18.00 3.95
N LYS A 34 -18.40 18.23 3.70
CA LYS A 34 -17.86 19.56 3.36
C LYS A 34 -18.36 20.11 2.03
N VAL A 35 -18.66 19.24 1.06
CA VAL A 35 -19.15 19.62 -0.28
C VAL A 35 -20.69 19.51 -0.36
N SER A 36 -21.35 19.14 0.74
CA SER A 36 -22.80 18.98 0.83
C SER A 36 -23.37 18.02 -0.24
N VAL A 37 -22.70 16.89 -0.45
CA VAL A 37 -23.13 15.82 -1.37
C VAL A 37 -23.32 14.54 -0.58
N SER A 38 -24.39 13.78 -0.86
CA SER A 38 -24.58 12.49 -0.20
C SER A 38 -23.57 11.45 -0.69
N ARG A 39 -23.08 10.61 0.24
CA ARG A 39 -22.17 9.50 -0.05
C ARG A 39 -22.70 8.57 -1.15
N ALA A 40 -24.01 8.28 -1.15
CA ALA A 40 -24.66 7.48 -2.20
C ALA A 40 -24.55 8.12 -3.60
N THR A 41 -24.59 9.45 -3.70
CA THR A 41 -24.43 10.17 -4.96
C THR A 41 -23.00 10.05 -5.48
N VAL A 42 -22.00 10.20 -4.58
CA VAL A 42 -20.58 10.02 -4.94
C VAL A 42 -20.32 8.61 -5.45
N TYR A 43 -20.78 7.57 -4.75
CA TYR A 43 -20.61 6.20 -5.22
C TYR A 43 -21.27 5.95 -6.57
N ARG A 44 -22.44 6.55 -6.82
CA ARG A 44 -23.06 6.48 -8.14
C ARG A 44 -22.17 7.09 -9.22
N TRP A 45 -21.51 8.22 -8.93
CA TRP A 45 -20.57 8.84 -9.88
C TRP A 45 -19.32 8.01 -10.11
N ILE A 46 -18.80 7.36 -9.06
CA ILE A 46 -17.64 6.45 -9.15
C ILE A 46 -18.01 5.26 -10.05
N ASN A 47 -19.11 4.56 -9.72
CA ASN A 47 -19.54 3.37 -10.44
C ASN A 47 -19.96 3.64 -11.90
N SER A 48 -20.48 4.85 -12.19
CA SER A 48 -20.91 5.22 -13.54
C SER A 48 -19.80 5.80 -14.42
N ASN A 49 -18.63 6.14 -13.86
CA ASN A 49 -17.56 6.80 -14.61
C ASN A 49 -16.16 6.41 -14.10
N LYS A 50 -15.54 5.47 -14.83
CA LYS A 50 -14.17 4.98 -14.58
C LYS A 50 -13.09 6.07 -14.54
N ARG A 51 -13.27 7.17 -15.30
CA ARG A 51 -12.32 8.31 -15.24
C ARG A 51 -12.47 9.10 -13.94
N PHE A 52 -13.69 9.19 -13.41
CA PHE A 52 -13.93 9.85 -12.14
C PHE A 52 -13.44 8.99 -10.97
N GLU A 53 -13.68 7.68 -11.02
CA GLU A 53 -13.11 6.70 -10.08
C GLU A 53 -11.59 6.86 -9.96
N LYS A 54 -10.86 6.83 -11.09
CA LYS A 54 -9.41 7.03 -11.08
C LYS A 54 -8.98 8.36 -10.44
N LYS A 55 -9.69 9.45 -10.72
CA LYS A 55 -9.42 10.75 -10.09
C LYS A 55 -9.66 10.74 -8.59
N VAL A 56 -10.66 9.99 -8.11
CA VAL A 56 -10.91 9.82 -6.68
C VAL A 56 -9.76 9.05 -6.03
N ASP A 57 -9.28 7.98 -6.66
CA ASP A 57 -8.13 7.21 -6.16
C ASP A 57 -6.86 8.05 -6.10
N GLU A 58 -6.59 8.85 -7.15
CA GLU A 58 -5.48 9.80 -7.21
C GLU A 58 -5.59 10.85 -6.10
N ALA A 59 -6.77 11.46 -5.92
CA ALA A 59 -7.00 12.46 -4.88
C ALA A 59 -6.89 11.87 -3.46
N LEU A 60 -7.32 10.62 -3.26
CA LEU A 60 -7.15 9.90 -2.00
C LEU A 60 -5.68 9.59 -1.72
N ALA A 61 -4.88 9.24 -2.73
CA ALA A 61 -3.45 9.02 -2.58
C ALA A 61 -2.73 10.31 -2.20
N GLU A 62 -2.99 11.40 -2.94
CA GLU A 62 -2.45 12.73 -2.64
C GLU A 62 -2.83 13.20 -1.23
N GLY A 63 -4.11 13.03 -0.85
CA GLY A 63 -4.57 13.39 0.48
C GLY A 63 -3.98 12.56 1.61
N ARG A 64 -3.66 11.28 1.37
CA ARG A 64 -2.94 10.46 2.35
C ARG A 64 -1.53 10.97 2.57
N THR A 65 -0.81 11.32 1.51
CA THR A 65 0.53 11.93 1.62
C THR A 65 0.46 13.24 2.40
N PHE A 66 -0.49 14.12 2.08
CA PHE A 66 -0.67 15.37 2.81
C PHE A 66 -0.96 15.16 4.30
N MET A 67 -1.79 14.16 4.64
CA MET A 67 -2.06 13.82 6.04
C MET A 67 -0.86 13.18 6.74
N SER A 68 -0.02 12.45 6.03
CA SER A 68 1.25 11.95 6.55
C SER A 68 2.17 13.11 6.96
N ASP A 69 2.34 14.12 6.11
CA ASP A 69 3.15 15.31 6.43
C ASP A 69 2.62 16.04 7.68
N ILE A 70 1.28 16.15 7.81
CA ILE A 70 0.66 16.73 9.01
C ILE A 70 0.95 15.85 10.24
N ALA A 71 0.81 14.53 10.13
CA ALA A 71 1.06 13.61 11.22
C ALA A 71 2.52 13.65 11.68
N GLU A 72 3.47 13.76 10.75
CA GLU A 72 4.90 13.93 11.05
C GLU A 72 5.15 15.24 11.80
N ASN A 73 4.57 16.35 11.37
CA ASN A 73 4.66 17.62 12.10
C ASN A 73 4.12 17.51 13.52
N GLN A 74 2.96 16.88 13.71
CA GLN A 74 2.38 16.65 15.04
C GLN A 74 3.26 15.73 15.90
N LEU A 75 3.87 14.70 15.29
CA LEU A 75 4.83 13.83 15.96
C LEU A 75 6.02 14.63 16.51
N PHE A 76 6.59 15.54 15.71
CA PHE A 76 7.68 16.41 16.16
C PHE A 76 7.27 17.37 17.28
N SER A 77 6.05 17.92 17.23
CA SER A 77 5.51 18.71 18.36
C SER A 77 5.45 17.89 19.65
N LEU A 78 4.93 16.66 19.60
CA LEU A 78 4.86 15.77 20.77
C LEU A 78 6.25 15.35 21.29
N ILE A 79 7.24 15.22 20.41
CA ILE A 79 8.64 15.01 20.80
C ILE A 79 9.18 16.23 21.56
N GLY A 80 8.90 17.45 21.06
CA GLY A 80 9.21 18.70 21.76
C GLY A 80 8.58 18.77 23.16
N ASP A 81 7.35 18.28 23.28
CA ASP A 81 6.61 18.15 24.56
C ASP A 81 7.10 16.97 25.44
N LYS A 82 8.19 16.31 25.05
CA LYS A 82 8.83 15.20 25.79
C LYS A 82 7.90 14.00 26.03
N LYS A 83 6.95 13.74 25.12
CA LYS A 83 6.09 12.55 25.18
C LYS A 83 6.90 11.31 24.81
N ILE A 84 7.07 10.40 25.76
CA ILE A 84 7.93 9.21 25.61
C ILE A 84 7.43 8.31 24.49
N GLU A 85 6.11 8.19 24.31
CA GLU A 85 5.48 7.39 23.27
C GLU A 85 5.88 7.88 21.87
N ALA A 86 5.87 9.19 21.66
CA ALA A 86 6.26 9.82 20.40
C ALA A 86 7.76 9.64 20.12
N ILE A 87 8.61 9.84 21.14
CA ILE A 87 10.06 9.63 21.04
C ILE A 87 10.38 8.17 20.70
N ARG A 88 9.73 7.22 21.39
CA ARG A 88 9.90 5.78 21.15
C ARG A 88 9.47 5.41 19.73
N LEU A 89 8.30 5.88 19.29
CA LEU A 89 7.80 5.65 17.94
C LEU A 89 8.79 6.16 16.90
N TYR A 90 9.29 7.39 17.05
CA TYR A 90 10.24 7.98 16.12
C TYR A 90 11.57 7.21 16.09
N LEU A 91 12.16 6.91 17.25
CA LEU A 91 13.43 6.17 17.31
C LEU A 91 13.31 4.77 16.72
N SER A 92 12.24 4.03 17.03
CA SER A 92 12.04 2.67 16.53
C SER A 92 11.80 2.60 15.02
N THR A 93 11.29 3.67 14.40
CA THR A 93 10.97 3.72 12.97
C THR A 93 12.08 4.35 12.12
N HIS A 94 12.80 5.35 12.66
CA HIS A 94 13.80 6.14 11.93
C HIS A 94 15.25 5.79 12.26
N ASN A 95 15.50 4.92 13.26
CA ASN A 95 16.85 4.52 13.65
C ASN A 95 16.94 3.01 13.88
N ALA A 96 17.70 2.32 13.03
CA ALA A 96 17.94 0.89 13.11
C ALA A 96 18.55 0.41 14.44
N ARG A 97 19.20 1.29 15.22
CA ARG A 97 19.69 0.92 16.57
C ARG A 97 18.56 0.62 17.54
N TYR A 98 17.40 1.24 17.34
CA TYR A 98 16.22 1.13 18.20
C TYR A 98 15.07 0.39 17.52
N SER A 99 15.29 -0.16 16.31
CA SER A 99 14.28 -0.95 15.62
C SER A 99 13.95 -2.21 16.41
N ASN A 100 12.70 -2.65 16.36
CA ASN A 100 12.27 -3.90 16.97
C ASN A 100 13.05 -5.07 16.34
N LYS A 101 13.84 -5.78 17.15
CA LYS A 101 14.51 -7.00 16.73
C LYS A 101 13.62 -8.19 17.05
N LEU A 102 13.28 -8.97 16.04
CA LEU A 102 12.67 -10.29 16.21
C LEU A 102 13.78 -11.29 16.49
N GLU A 103 13.85 -11.81 17.71
CA GLU A 103 14.67 -12.97 18.01
C GLU A 103 13.95 -14.24 17.55
N VAL A 104 14.52 -14.94 16.57
CA VAL A 104 14.01 -16.23 16.11
C VAL A 104 14.76 -17.33 16.86
N SER A 105 14.14 -17.87 17.90
CA SER A 105 14.61 -19.07 18.59
C SER A 105 14.17 -20.31 17.82
N GLY A 106 14.98 -20.73 16.84
CA GLY A 106 14.80 -21.99 16.12
C GLY A 106 16.03 -22.87 16.25
N SER A 107 15.85 -24.13 16.65
CA SER A 107 16.88 -25.15 16.45
C SER A 107 16.98 -25.44 14.96
N VAL A 108 17.99 -24.89 14.28
CA VAL A 108 18.35 -25.34 12.94
C VAL A 108 19.02 -26.70 13.09
N SER A 109 18.24 -27.77 13.07
CA SER A 109 18.76 -29.13 12.95
C SER A 109 19.51 -29.24 11.63
N ARG A 110 20.84 -29.10 11.67
CA ARG A 110 21.71 -29.10 10.47
C ARG A 110 21.79 -30.48 9.80
N ASP A 111 21.43 -31.54 10.52
CA ASP A 111 21.63 -32.92 10.12
C ASP A 111 20.32 -33.72 9.96
N GLU A 112 19.20 -33.03 9.67
CA GLU A 112 17.95 -33.75 9.40
C GLU A 112 18.01 -34.38 8.00
N PRO A 113 17.94 -35.72 7.88
CA PRO A 113 18.03 -36.37 6.58
C PRO A 113 16.83 -35.99 5.72
N LEU A 114 17.08 -35.59 4.47
CA LEU A 114 16.03 -35.22 3.51
C LEU A 114 14.89 -36.25 3.49
N THR A 115 13.65 -35.74 3.58
CA THR A 115 12.46 -36.58 3.50
C THR A 115 12.34 -37.23 2.12
N LYS A 116 11.55 -38.32 2.04
CA LYS A 116 11.35 -39.06 0.78
C LYS A 116 10.81 -38.16 -0.35
N GLU A 117 9.95 -37.21 0.00
CA GLU A 117 9.36 -36.25 -0.93
C GLU A 117 10.37 -35.21 -1.42
N GLN A 118 11.17 -34.63 -0.51
CA GLN A 118 12.26 -33.71 -0.86
C GLN A 118 13.27 -34.38 -1.80
N LYS A 119 13.64 -35.64 -1.52
CA LYS A 119 14.51 -36.42 -2.41
C LYS A 119 13.89 -36.64 -3.80
N LYS A 120 12.57 -36.83 -3.90
CA LYS A 120 11.88 -37.00 -5.18
C LYS A 120 11.89 -35.70 -5.99
N LEU A 121 11.58 -34.56 -5.35
CA LEU A 121 11.64 -33.23 -5.96
C LEU A 121 13.05 -32.89 -6.47
N ILE A 122 14.09 -33.15 -5.68
CA ILE A 122 15.48 -32.92 -6.09
C ILE A 122 15.85 -33.78 -7.31
N ARG A 123 15.44 -35.06 -7.34
CA ARG A 123 15.70 -35.93 -8.51
C ARG A 123 15.01 -35.43 -9.78
N GLU A 124 13.78 -34.93 -9.65
CA GLU A 124 13.02 -34.39 -10.77
C GLU A 124 13.63 -33.09 -11.28
N ALA A 125 14.01 -32.18 -10.38
CA ALA A 125 14.74 -30.96 -10.71
C ALA A 125 16.09 -31.26 -11.39
N LEU A 126 16.85 -32.24 -10.90
CA LEU A 126 18.12 -32.67 -11.52
C LEU A 126 17.91 -33.28 -12.91
N LYS A 127 16.81 -34.02 -13.13
CA LYS A 127 16.47 -34.61 -14.43
C LYS A 127 16.09 -33.53 -15.46
N LEU A 128 15.42 -32.47 -15.01
CA LEU A 128 15.03 -31.32 -15.83
C LEU A 128 16.21 -30.35 -16.07
N SER A 129 17.19 -30.33 -15.16
CA SER A 129 18.40 -29.55 -15.34
C SER A 129 19.28 -30.11 -16.47
N SER A 130 19.83 -29.24 -17.30
CA SER A 130 20.74 -29.58 -18.40
C SER A 130 22.09 -30.19 -17.96
N LEU A 131 22.32 -30.32 -16.64
CA LEU A 131 23.53 -30.91 -16.04
C LEU A 131 23.77 -32.36 -16.48
N ARG A 132 22.72 -33.10 -16.87
CA ARG A 132 22.86 -34.48 -17.36
C ARG A 132 23.54 -34.57 -18.72
N ASN A 133 23.50 -33.51 -19.53
CA ASN A 133 24.13 -33.48 -20.86
C ASN A 133 25.63 -33.19 -20.76
N HIS A 134 26.07 -32.34 -19.82
CA HIS A 134 27.50 -32.03 -19.62
C HIS A 134 28.33 -33.21 -19.09
N VAL A 135 27.74 -34.14 -18.33
CA VAL A 135 28.45 -35.34 -17.85
C VAL A 135 28.68 -36.35 -18.99
N LYS A 136 27.81 -36.38 -20.00
CA LYS A 136 27.97 -37.27 -21.17
C LYS A 136 29.05 -36.78 -22.14
N GLU A 137 29.23 -35.47 -22.30
CA GLU A 137 30.28 -34.91 -23.18
C GLU A 137 31.69 -35.19 -22.65
N LYS A 138 31.91 -35.19 -21.33
CA LYS A 138 33.21 -35.48 -20.73
C LYS A 138 33.65 -36.95 -20.79
N LYS A 139 32.76 -37.90 -21.11
CA LYS A 139 33.10 -39.33 -21.27
C LYS A 139 33.38 -39.74 -22.72
N LYS A 140 33.30 -38.81 -23.68
CA LYS A 140 33.57 -39.05 -25.11
C LYS A 140 34.88 -38.41 -25.61
N LYS A 141 35.73 -37.92 -24.71
CA LYS A 141 37.10 -37.49 -25.00
C LYS A 141 38.08 -38.41 -24.31
#